data_AF-A0A2D9Z4U5-F1
#
_entry.id   AF-A0A2D9Z4U5-F1
#
_cell.length_a   1.000
_cell.length_b   1.000
_cell.length_c   1.000
_cell.angle_alpha   90.00
_cell.angle_beta   90.00
_cell.angle_gamma   90.00
#
_symmetry.space_group_name_H-M   'P 1'
#
loop_
_entity.id
_entity.type
_entity.pdbx_description
1 polymer ?
#
loop_
_entity_poly.entity_id
_entity_poly.type
_entity_poly.pdbx_seq_one_letter_code
_entity_poly.pdbx_strand_id
1 'polypeptide(L)'
;MIDTNTEQTITVPDNAELIDDVFYVWKTRFGLFTTMTKEGRKMLTGGTRDGVIIMTRWHLKCEQDGTLEDYTRVVGSAIVGGKL
;
A
#
# COMPACT_ATOMS: atom_id res chain seq x y z
N MET A 1 0.59 11.23 29.99
CA MET A 1 0.46 10.11 29.03
C MET A 1 1.34 10.48 27.87
N ILE A 2 2.41 9.73 27.62
CA ILE A 2 3.32 9.99 26.50
C ILE A 2 2.98 8.98 25.42
N ASP A 3 2.46 9.46 24.28
CA ASP A 3 2.23 8.61 23.12
C ASP A 3 3.60 8.18 22.58
N THR A 4 3.91 6.89 22.74
CA THR A 4 5.08 6.25 22.17
C THR A 4 4.99 6.35 20.65
N ASN A 5 5.63 7.38 20.08
CA ASN A 5 5.90 7.47 18.66
C ASN A 5 6.78 6.27 18.29
N THR A 6 6.14 5.22 17.80
CA THR A 6 6.83 4.03 17.35
C THR A 6 7.45 4.41 16.02
N GLU A 7 8.72 4.83 16.03
CA GLU A 7 9.52 5.04 14.83
C GLU A 7 9.50 3.74 14.01
N GLN A 8 8.55 3.66 13.07
CA GLN A 8 8.43 2.55 12.15
C GLN A 8 9.72 2.55 11.33
N THR A 9 10.59 1.58 11.56
CA THR A 9 11.77 1.33 10.73
C THR A 9 11.28 0.78 9.39
N ILE A 10 10.85 1.68 8.50
CA ILE A 10 10.34 1.33 7.19
C ILE A 10 11.51 0.78 6.38
N THR A 11 11.58 -0.54 6.27
CA THR A 11 12.53 -1.23 5.41
C THR A 11 12.04 -1.12 3.98
N VAL A 12 12.43 -0.01 3.33
CA VAL A 12 12.20 0.20 1.91
C VAL A 12 13.25 -0.60 1.13
N PRO A 13 12.87 -1.50 0.22
CA PRO A 13 13.83 -2.27 -0.59
C PRO A 13 14.57 -1.36 -1.58
N ASP A 14 15.81 -1.72 -1.94
CA ASP A 14 16.73 -0.90 -2.75
C ASP A 14 16.17 -0.47 -4.13
N ASN A 15 15.21 -1.21 -4.69
CA ASN A 15 14.56 -0.90 -5.96
C ASN A 15 13.20 -0.21 -5.79
N ALA A 16 13.03 0.53 -4.70
CA ALA A 16 11.84 1.32 -4.45
C ALA A 16 11.98 2.72 -5.04
N GLU A 17 10.99 3.11 -5.81
CA GLU A 17 10.87 4.45 -6.37
C GLU A 17 9.79 5.20 -5.59
N LEU A 18 10.14 6.41 -5.13
CA LEU A 18 9.19 7.30 -4.49
C LEU A 18 8.42 8.07 -5.57
N ILE A 19 7.11 7.88 -5.59
CA ILE A 19 6.22 8.53 -6.56
C ILE A 19 5.49 9.68 -5.88
N ASP A 20 5.56 10.86 -6.51
CA ASP A 20 4.93 12.12 -6.11
C ASP A 20 5.21 12.57 -4.67
N ASP A 21 6.27 12.04 -4.04
CA ASP A 21 6.55 12.25 -2.62
C ASP A 21 5.43 11.72 -1.69
N VAL A 22 4.58 10.80 -2.18
CA VAL A 22 3.44 10.27 -1.42
C VAL A 22 3.60 8.78 -1.07
N PHE A 23 4.03 7.95 -2.02
CA PHE A 23 4.13 6.50 -1.82
C PHE A 23 5.30 5.88 -2.57
N TYR A 24 5.82 4.78 -2.03
CA TYR A 24 6.88 3.97 -2.63
C TYR A 24 6.29 2.86 -3.50
N VAL A 25 6.96 2.55 -4.61
CA VAL A 25 6.65 1.44 -5.51
C VAL A 25 7.91 0.63 -5.73
N TRP A 26 7.86 -0.69 -5.50
CA TRP A 26 8.97 -1.57 -5.82
C TRP A 26 8.49 -2.88 -6.46
N LYS A 27 9.42 -3.53 -7.16
CA LYS A 27 9.22 -4.87 -7.71
C LYS A 27 9.66 -5.92 -6.70
N THR A 28 8.76 -6.81 -6.34
CA THR A 28 9.05 -7.97 -5.48
C THR A 28 9.79 -9.07 -6.25
N ARG A 29 10.40 -10.01 -5.52
CA ARG A 29 11.12 -11.16 -6.10
C ARG A 29 10.28 -12.00 -7.08
N PHE A 30 8.96 -11.99 -6.94
CA PHE A 30 8.02 -12.74 -7.78
C PHE A 30 7.55 -11.94 -9.01
N GLY A 31 8.14 -10.79 -9.29
CA GLY A 31 7.79 -9.95 -10.43
C GLY A 31 6.55 -9.08 -10.23
N LEU A 32 5.88 -9.17 -9.07
CA LEU A 32 4.76 -8.32 -8.72
C LEU A 32 5.24 -6.95 -8.23
N PHE A 33 4.48 -5.91 -8.54
CA PHE A 33 4.72 -4.56 -8.05
C PHE A 33 3.86 -4.33 -6.82
N THR A 34 4.46 -3.80 -5.76
CA THR A 34 3.75 -3.51 -4.51
C THR A 34 4.03 -2.08 -4.08
N THR A 35 3.11 -1.53 -3.29
CA THR A 35 3.14 -0.13 -2.87
C THR A 35 2.98 0.04 -1.38
N MET A 36 3.60 1.10 -0.86
CA MET A 36 3.57 1.44 0.56
C MET A 36 3.57 2.94 0.74
N THR A 37 2.79 3.43 1.69
CA THR A 37 2.84 4.84 2.07
C THR A 37 4.13 5.16 2.83
N LYS A 38 4.43 6.46 2.95
CA LYS A 38 5.50 6.95 3.82
C LYS A 38 5.34 6.58 5.28
N GLU A 39 4.15 6.21 5.71
CA GLU A 39 3.85 5.80 7.08
C GLU A 39 4.03 4.29 7.28
N GLY A 40 4.43 3.55 6.24
CA GLY A 40 4.63 2.10 6.30
C GLY A 40 3.38 1.27 6.06
N ARG A 41 2.23 1.89 5.73
CA ARG A 41 1.00 1.16 5.36
C ARG A 41 1.18 0.52 3.99
N LYS A 42 1.14 -0.82 3.95
CA LYS A 42 1.12 -1.57 2.69
C LYS A 42 -0.23 -1.41 2.02
N MET A 43 -0.19 -1.05 0.74
CA MET A 43 -1.37 -0.76 -0.07
C MET A 43 -1.58 -1.89 -1.08
N LEU A 44 -1.57 -1.54 -2.37
CA LEU A 44 -1.91 -2.43 -3.47
C LEU A 44 -0.69 -3.21 -3.96
N THR A 45 -0.92 -4.47 -4.33
CA THR A 45 0.02 -5.29 -5.10
C THR A 45 -0.63 -5.70 -6.42
N GLY A 46 0.12 -5.60 -7.54
CA GLY A 46 -0.39 -5.92 -8.87
C GLY A 46 0.68 -6.42 -9.84
N GLY A 47 0.24 -6.88 -11.01
CA GLY A 47 1.12 -7.46 -12.04
C GLY A 47 1.87 -6.43 -12.88
N THR A 48 1.37 -5.20 -12.97
CA THR A 48 1.92 -4.12 -13.80
C THR A 48 2.20 -2.88 -12.96
N ARG A 49 3.38 -2.28 -13.16
CA ARG A 49 3.83 -1.09 -12.44
C ARG A 49 2.87 0.09 -12.61
N ASP A 50 2.49 0.37 -13.85
CA ASP A 50 1.63 1.50 -14.20
C ASP A 50 0.23 1.38 -13.59
N GLY A 51 -0.39 0.20 -13.74
CA GLY A 51 -1.70 -0.07 -13.14
C GLY A 51 -1.67 0.08 -11.62
N VAL A 52 -0.59 -0.37 -10.97
CA VAL A 52 -0.42 -0.21 -9.52
C VAL A 52 -0.27 1.26 -9.12
N ILE A 53 0.48 2.06 -9.86
CA ILE A 53 0.64 3.51 -9.60
C ILE A 53 -0.70 4.25 -9.75
N ILE A 54 -1.41 4.02 -10.85
CA ILE A 54 -2.69 4.68 -11.13
C ILE A 54 -3.72 4.34 -10.05
N MET A 55 -3.82 3.06 -9.69
CA MET A 55 -4.77 2.61 -8.68
C MET A 55 -4.42 3.13 -7.28
N THR A 56 -3.13 3.16 -6.91
CA THR A 56 -2.72 3.73 -5.62
C THR A 56 -2.98 5.25 -5.57
N ARG A 57 -2.73 5.99 -6.66
CA ARG A 57 -3.09 7.42 -6.76
C ARG A 57 -4.59 7.64 -6.59
N TRP A 58 -5.41 6.88 -7.32
CA TRP A 58 -6.87 6.98 -7.22
C TRP A 58 -7.37 6.67 -5.80
N HIS A 59 -6.84 5.60 -5.18
CA HIS A 59 -7.21 5.21 -3.83
C HIS A 59 -6.90 6.32 -2.81
N LEU A 60 -5.70 6.90 -2.85
CA LEU A 60 -5.30 7.98 -1.96
C LEU A 60 -6.13 9.24 -2.19
N LYS A 61 -6.50 9.54 -3.44
CA LYS A 61 -7.40 10.65 -3.75
C LYS A 61 -8.79 10.41 -3.12
N CYS A 62 -9.37 9.24 -3.30
CA CYS A 62 -10.66 8.90 -2.69
C CYS A 62 -10.62 8.88 -1.16
N GLU A 63 -9.48 8.55 -0.56
CA GLU A 63 -9.27 8.62 0.89
C GLU A 63 -9.24 10.08 1.39
N GLN A 64 -8.63 11.01 0.64
CA GLN A 64 -8.65 12.45 0.95
C GLN A 64 -10.04 13.08 0.75
N ASP A 65 -10.74 12.69 -0.32
CA ASP A 65 -12.07 13.20 -0.65
C ASP A 65 -13.18 12.56 0.23
N GLY A 66 -12.88 11.48 0.96
CA GLY A 66 -13.83 10.74 1.79
C GLY A 66 -14.85 9.89 1.00
N THR A 67 -14.71 9.79 -0.33
CA THR A 67 -15.63 9.06 -1.22
C THR A 67 -15.21 7.61 -1.46
N LEU A 68 -14.25 7.10 -0.70
CA LEU A 68 -13.72 5.76 -0.93
C LEU A 68 -14.81 4.68 -0.77
N GLU A 69 -15.69 4.86 0.23
CA GLU A 69 -16.79 3.94 0.54
C GLU A 69 -17.84 3.83 -0.59
N ASP A 70 -17.94 4.83 -1.47
CA ASP A 70 -18.86 4.80 -2.62
C ASP A 70 -18.42 3.81 -3.70
N TYR A 71 -17.12 3.53 -3.78
CA TYR A 71 -16.51 2.74 -4.85
C TYR A 71 -15.86 1.44 -4.36
N THR A 72 -15.64 1.29 -3.05
CA THR A 72 -15.07 0.09 -2.46
C THR A 72 -15.99 -0.49 -1.38
N ARG A 73 -16.10 -1.82 -1.36
CA ARG A 73 -16.76 -2.54 -0.28
C ARG A 73 -15.98 -3.80 0.07
N VAL A 74 -15.97 -4.14 1.36
CA VAL A 74 -15.47 -5.44 1.81
C VAL A 74 -16.57 -6.48 1.58
N VAL A 75 -16.35 -7.40 0.64
CA VAL A 75 -17.33 -8.44 0.31
C VAL A 75 -17.17 -9.68 1.20
N GLY A 76 -16.01 -9.85 1.83
CA GLY A 76 -15.74 -10.92 2.79
C GLY A 76 -14.34 -10.83 3.38
N SER A 77 -14.15 -11.40 4.56
CA SER A 77 -12.85 -11.58 5.21
C SER A 77 -12.65 -13.06 5.49
N ALA A 78 -11.59 -13.63 4.91
CA ALA A 78 -11.23 -15.04 5.09
C ALA A 78 -9.79 -15.11 5.63
N ILE A 79 -9.62 -15.77 6.77
CA ILE A 79 -8.32 -15.98 7.42
C ILE A 79 -8.04 -17.49 7.37
N VAL A 80 -6.94 -17.89 6.73
CA VAL A 80 -6.53 -19.31 6.65
C VAL A 80 -5.51 -19.59 7.74
N GLY A 81 -5.93 -20.26 8.81
CA GLY A 81 -5.08 -20.67 9.94
C GLY A 81 -4.27 -21.96 9.70
N GLY A 82 -3.90 -22.24 8.45
CA GLY A 82 -3.14 -23.44 8.10
C GLY A 82 -1.71 -23.37 8.62
N LYS A 83 -1.35 -24.22 9.58
CA LYS A 83 0.03 -24.47 9.97
C LYS A 83 0.74 -25.16 8.80
N LEU A 84 1.81 -24.52 8.30
CA LEU A 84 2.72 -25.07 7.28
C LEU A 84 3.47 -26.30 7.83
#